data_AF-A0A1Y5F9S4-F1
#
_entry.id   AF-A0A1Y5F9S4-F1
#
_cell.length_a   1.000
_cell.length_b   1.000
_cell.length_c   1.000
_cell.angle_alpha   90.00
_cell.angle_beta   90.00
_cell.angle_gamma   90.00
#
_symmetry.space_group_name_H-M   'P 1'
#
loop_
_entity.id
_entity.type
_entity.pdbx_description
1 polymer ?
#
loop_
_entity_poly.entity_id
_entity_poly.type
_entity_poly.pdbx_seq_one_letter_code
_entity_poly.pdbx_strand_id
1 'polypeptide(L)'
;MKLILFTFLFTTFSAGAYQCTDFQNDPLKVETLKFIATEAYGYESGEEFCATDTHLDLELYFVPNLFLYQEEEDDHYKFMVHYNYRSCTFIYNQTQKFLSKKSCYSTW
;
A
#
# COMPACT_ATOMS: atom_id res chain seq x y z
N MET A 1 -12.21 -50.73 -5.73
CA MET A 1 -11.17 -50.02 -4.94
C MET A 1 -11.47 -48.53 -5.01
N LYS A 2 -11.85 -47.90 -3.89
CA LYS A 2 -12.12 -46.45 -3.83
C LYS A 2 -10.79 -45.74 -3.59
N LEU A 3 -10.29 -45.03 -4.59
CA LEU A 3 -9.14 -44.15 -4.44
C LEU A 3 -9.65 -42.84 -3.82
N ILE A 4 -9.41 -42.65 -2.53
CA ILE A 4 -9.64 -41.37 -1.86
C ILE A 4 -8.39 -40.53 -2.14
N LEU A 5 -8.49 -39.65 -3.13
CA LEU A 5 -7.48 -38.64 -3.41
C LEU A 5 -7.55 -37.58 -2.30
N PHE A 6 -6.65 -37.68 -1.31
CA PHE A 6 -6.43 -36.62 -0.33
C PHE A 6 -5.66 -35.49 -1.01
N THR A 7 -6.39 -34.49 -1.51
CA THR A 7 -5.79 -33.24 -1.98
C THR A 7 -5.27 -32.48 -0.75
N PHE A 8 -3.96 -32.47 -0.59
CA PHE A 8 -3.26 -31.59 0.35
C PHE A 8 -3.55 -30.13 -0.02
N LEU A 9 -4.37 -29.45 0.79
CA LEU A 9 -4.43 -27.99 0.80
C LEU A 9 -3.10 -27.48 1.34
N PHE A 10 -2.18 -27.13 0.43
CA PHE A 10 -1.06 -26.27 0.75
C PHE A 10 -1.60 -24.86 0.98
N THR A 11 -1.91 -24.52 2.23
CA THR A 11 -2.04 -23.12 2.64
C THR A 11 -0.63 -22.54 2.68
N THR A 12 -0.17 -21.99 1.55
CA THR A 12 1.03 -21.14 1.54
C THR A 12 0.66 -19.88 2.31
N PHE A 13 1.01 -19.82 3.59
CA PHE A 13 1.07 -18.56 4.32
C PHE A 13 2.21 -17.77 3.67
N SER A 14 1.86 -16.96 2.67
CA SER A 14 2.75 -15.93 2.17
C SER A 14 3.08 -15.05 3.36
N ALA A 15 4.35 -15.03 3.76
CA ALA A 15 4.85 -14.02 4.69
C ALA A 15 4.74 -12.68 3.96
N GLY A 16 3.55 -12.07 3.98
CA GLY A 16 3.37 -10.72 3.49
C GLY A 16 4.29 -9.79 4.26
N ALA A 17 4.67 -8.67 3.65
CA ALA A 17 5.43 -7.64 4.34
C ALA A 17 4.73 -7.32 5.67
N TYR A 18 5.42 -7.55 6.79
CA TYR A 18 4.88 -7.31 8.15
C TYR A 18 4.32 -5.89 8.30
N GLN A 19 4.83 -4.94 7.53
CA GLN A 19 4.32 -3.57 7.54
C GLN A 19 2.88 -3.44 7.01
N CYS A 20 2.42 -4.32 6.13
CA CYS A 20 1.03 -4.26 5.65
C CYS A 20 0.02 -4.63 6.74
N THR A 21 0.36 -5.54 7.66
CA THR A 21 -0.51 -5.90 8.79
C THR A 21 -0.79 -4.72 9.72
N ASP A 22 0.14 -3.77 9.85
CA ASP A 22 -0.03 -2.56 10.66
C ASP A 22 -1.08 -1.60 10.09
N PHE A 23 -1.37 -1.71 8.79
CA PHE A 23 -2.39 -0.89 8.12
C PHE A 23 -3.78 -1.51 8.14
N GLN A 24 -3.87 -2.84 8.31
CA GLN A 24 -5.12 -3.61 8.15
C GLN A 24 -6.21 -3.26 9.18
N ASN A 25 -5.85 -2.66 10.32
CA ASN A 25 -6.79 -2.32 11.37
C ASN A 25 -7.44 -0.93 11.22
N ASP A 26 -6.98 -0.12 10.26
CA ASP A 26 -7.50 1.22 9.99
C ASP A 26 -8.08 1.26 8.57
N PRO A 27 -9.41 1.38 8.41
CA PRO A 27 -10.06 1.36 7.09
C PRO A 27 -9.51 2.40 6.11
N LEU A 28 -9.13 3.58 6.58
CA LEU A 28 -8.59 4.65 5.73
C LEU A 28 -7.17 4.34 5.26
N LYS A 29 -6.39 3.69 6.12
CA LYS A 29 -5.07 3.20 5.75
C LYS A 29 -5.15 2.07 4.72
N VAL A 30 -6.07 1.13 4.92
CA VAL A 30 -6.34 0.05 3.95
C VAL A 30 -6.75 0.62 2.59
N GLU A 31 -7.67 1.59 2.60
CA GLU A 31 -8.11 2.27 1.39
C GLU A 31 -6.93 2.94 0.67
N THR A 32 -6.11 3.70 1.40
CA THR A 32 -4.94 4.39 0.85
C THR A 32 -3.95 3.39 0.25
N LEU A 33 -3.62 2.31 0.95
CA LEU A 33 -2.72 1.28 0.44
C LEU A 33 -3.29 0.66 -0.84
N LYS A 34 -4.57 0.29 -0.83
CA LYS A 34 -5.22 -0.32 -2.00
C LYS A 34 -5.21 0.62 -3.20
N PHE A 35 -5.52 1.90 -2.99
CA PHE A 35 -5.47 2.91 -4.05
C PHE A 35 -4.06 3.03 -4.63
N ILE A 36 -3.03 3.18 -3.79
CA ILE A 36 -1.66 3.33 -4.28
C ILE A 36 -1.14 2.05 -4.97
N ALA A 37 -1.43 0.87 -4.42
CA ALA A 37 -1.06 -0.40 -5.00
C ALA A 37 -1.62 -0.57 -6.42
N THR A 38 -2.91 -0.28 -6.59
CA THR A 38 -3.62 -0.47 -7.87
C THR A 38 -3.35 0.66 -8.84
N GLU A 39 -3.59 1.91 -8.44
CA GLU A 39 -3.55 3.06 -9.36
C GLU A 39 -2.12 3.57 -9.62
N ALA A 40 -1.23 3.51 -8.63
CA ALA A 40 0.10 4.11 -8.77
C ALA A 40 1.21 3.11 -9.17
N TYR A 41 0.99 1.83 -8.87
CA TYR A 41 1.93 0.74 -9.16
C TYR A 41 1.38 -0.34 -10.10
N GLY A 42 0.06 -0.43 -10.30
CA GLY A 42 -0.55 -1.36 -11.26
C GLY A 42 -0.69 -2.80 -10.78
N TYR A 43 -0.67 -3.04 -9.47
CA TYR A 43 -1.02 -4.36 -8.91
C TYR A 43 -2.53 -4.60 -9.03
N GLU A 44 -2.96 -5.85 -9.07
CA GLU A 44 -4.38 -6.24 -9.09
C GLU A 44 -5.08 -5.88 -7.76
N SER A 45 -4.34 -5.94 -6.65
CA SER A 45 -4.88 -5.62 -5.33
C SER A 45 -3.82 -5.17 -4.32
N GLY A 46 -4.28 -4.66 -3.17
CA GLY A 46 -3.39 -4.34 -2.05
C GLY A 46 -2.75 -5.58 -1.44
N GLU A 47 -3.44 -6.72 -1.44
CA GLU A 47 -2.92 -8.00 -0.97
C GLU A 47 -1.78 -8.51 -1.85
N GLU A 48 -1.91 -8.40 -3.18
CA GLU A 48 -0.83 -8.75 -4.11
C GLU A 48 0.41 -7.86 -3.90
N PHE A 49 0.20 -6.56 -3.75
CA PHE A 49 1.26 -5.61 -3.39
C PHE A 49 1.98 -6.04 -2.10
N CYS A 50 1.22 -6.39 -1.06
CA CYS A 50 1.74 -6.83 0.24
C CYS A 50 2.40 -8.21 0.21
N ALA A 51 2.07 -9.08 -0.74
CA ALA A 51 2.67 -10.40 -0.91
C ALA A 51 4.04 -10.35 -1.61
N THR A 52 4.40 -9.21 -2.22
CA THR A 52 5.66 -9.04 -2.94
C THR A 52 6.78 -8.60 -2.00
N ASP A 53 7.91 -9.33 -1.96
CA ASP A 53 9.01 -9.11 -1.00
C ASP A 53 9.93 -7.92 -1.30
N THR A 54 9.78 -7.30 -2.47
CA THR A 54 10.72 -6.27 -2.95
C THR A 54 10.64 -4.96 -2.16
N HIS A 55 9.59 -4.81 -1.33
CA HIS A 55 9.35 -3.67 -0.47
C HIS A 55 10.13 -3.86 0.84
N LEU A 56 11.10 -3.00 1.10
CA LEU A 56 11.86 -3.05 2.34
C LEU A 56 11.09 -2.42 3.49
N ASP A 57 10.38 -1.32 3.21
CA ASP A 57 9.65 -0.59 4.23
C ASP A 57 8.44 0.19 3.70
N LEU A 58 7.39 0.26 4.52
CA LEU A 58 6.16 0.97 4.24
C LEU A 58 5.82 1.90 5.42
N GLU A 59 5.58 3.17 5.13
CA GLU A 59 5.08 4.13 6.12
C GLU A 59 3.77 4.75 5.66
N LEU A 60 2.80 4.88 6.57
CA LEU A 60 1.51 5.49 6.28
C LEU A 60 0.98 6.32 7.45
N TYR A 61 0.79 7.62 7.21
CA TYR A 61 0.29 8.55 8.21
C TYR A 61 -0.61 9.62 7.60
N PHE A 62 -1.59 10.03 8.40
CA PHE A 62 -2.50 11.13 8.10
C PHE A 62 -1.77 12.48 8.19
N VAL A 63 -2.12 13.42 7.31
CA VAL A 63 -1.47 14.74 7.20
C VAL A 63 -2.52 15.85 7.34
N PRO A 64 -2.95 16.18 8.58
CA PRO A 64 -4.10 17.06 8.85
C PRO A 64 -3.95 18.54 8.44
N ASN A 65 -2.80 18.96 7.91
CA ASN A 65 -2.52 20.37 7.58
C ASN A 65 -1.71 20.49 6.27
N LEU A 66 -2.00 19.61 5.31
CA LEU A 66 -1.35 19.68 4.01
C LEU A 66 -2.09 20.66 3.10
N PHE A 67 -1.57 21.88 2.99
CA PHE A 67 -2.14 22.90 2.11
C PHE A 67 -1.64 22.72 0.68
N LEU A 68 -2.46 22.06 -0.16
CA LEU A 68 -2.30 22.06 -1.61
C LEU A 68 -3.35 22.97 -2.23
N TYR A 69 -3.00 23.62 -3.34
CA TYR A 69 -3.90 24.53 -4.05
C TYR A 69 -5.16 23.77 -4.50
N GLN A 70 -6.35 24.26 -4.11
CA GLN A 70 -7.67 23.63 -4.34
C GLN A 70 -7.98 22.37 -3.51
N GLU A 71 -7.13 22.03 -2.55
CA GLU A 71 -7.33 20.88 -1.64
C GLU A 71 -7.17 21.31 -0.17
N GLU A 72 -7.34 22.60 0.15
CA GLU A 72 -7.01 23.18 1.45
C GLU A 72 -7.85 22.64 2.62
N GLU A 73 -9.06 22.15 2.33
CA GLU A 73 -9.99 21.57 3.30
C GLU A 73 -10.07 20.04 3.22
N ASP A 74 -9.18 19.41 2.43
CA ASP A 74 -9.20 17.98 2.21
C ASP A 74 -8.29 17.22 3.17
N ASP A 75 -8.68 15.97 3.46
CA ASP A 75 -7.90 15.04 4.24
C ASP A 75 -6.88 14.33 3.35
N HIS A 76 -5.61 14.32 3.75
CA HIS A 76 -4.56 13.62 3.02
C HIS A 76 -3.87 12.54 3.83
N TYR A 77 -3.50 11.46 3.15
CA TYR A 77 -2.56 10.47 3.65
C TYR A 77 -1.25 10.54 2.89
N LYS A 78 -0.15 10.46 3.63
CA LYS A 78 1.18 10.27 3.05
C LYS A 78 1.57 8.80 3.17
N PHE A 79 1.75 8.16 2.03
CA PHE A 79 2.25 6.80 1.93
C PHE A 79 3.67 6.81 1.38
N MET A 80 4.60 6.15 2.06
CA MET A 80 5.99 6.01 1.62
C MET A 80 6.29 4.54 1.40
N VAL A 81 6.93 4.26 0.26
CA VAL A 81 7.36 2.93 -0.13
C VAL A 81 8.85 2.96 -0.41
N HIS A 82 9.60 2.11 0.31
CA HIS A 82 11.04 1.99 0.20
C HIS A 82 11.42 0.67 -0.48
N TYR A 83 12.24 0.75 -1.52
CA TYR A 83 12.79 -0.38 -2.25
C TYR A 83 14.28 -0.19 -2.38
N ASN A 84 15.11 -1.12 -1.91
CA ASN A 84 16.57 -1.13 -2.09
C ASN A 84 17.20 0.29 -2.07
N TYR A 85 17.33 0.90 -3.25
CA TYR A 85 18.04 2.15 -3.53
C TYR A 85 17.13 3.31 -3.98
N ARG A 86 15.81 3.19 -3.76
CA ARG A 86 14.78 4.14 -4.17
C ARG A 86 13.68 4.25 -3.11
N SER A 87 13.21 5.47 -2.89
CA SER A 87 12.01 5.74 -2.09
C SER A 87 10.98 6.48 -2.94
N CYS A 88 9.70 6.13 -2.78
CA CYS A 88 8.61 6.86 -3.39
C CYS A 88 7.63 7.32 -2.30
N THR A 89 7.29 8.61 -2.32
CA THR A 89 6.26 9.24 -1.51
C THR A 89 5.03 9.52 -2.36
N PHE A 90 3.87 9.17 -1.84
CA PHE A 90 2.56 9.42 -2.41
C PHE A 90 1.74 10.26 -1.43
N ILE A 91 1.07 11.28 -1.95
CA ILE A 91 0.05 12.04 -1.23
C ILE A 91 -1.29 11.66 -1.83
N TYR A 92 -2.08 10.93 -1.06
CA TYR A 92 -3.43 10.54 -1.42
C TYR A 92 -4.43 11.51 -0.80
N ASN A 93 -5.25 12.16 -1.63
CA ASN A 93 -6.39 12.94 -1.20
C ASN A 93 -7.53 11.98 -0.85
N GLN A 94 -7.76 11.78 0.44
CA GLN A 94 -8.77 10.88 0.96
C GLN A 94 -10.19 11.43 0.75
N THR A 95 -10.38 12.75 0.78
CA THR A 95 -11.69 13.37 0.55
C THR A 95 -12.17 13.14 -0.88
N GLN A 96 -11.33 13.45 -1.85
CA GLN A 96 -11.65 13.44 -3.28
C GLN A 96 -11.24 12.16 -4.01
N LYS A 97 -10.56 11.23 -3.33
CA LYS A 97 -10.18 9.89 -3.83
C LYS A 97 -9.25 9.93 -5.06
N PHE A 98 -8.21 10.75 -5.01
CA PHE A 98 -7.18 10.80 -6.07
C PHE A 98 -5.77 11.02 -5.53
N LEU A 99 -4.76 10.84 -6.39
CA LEU A 99 -3.36 11.08 -6.07
C LEU A 99 -2.98 12.54 -6.30
N SER A 100 -2.81 13.33 -5.24
CA SER A 100 -2.37 14.73 -5.35
C SER A 100 -0.91 14.86 -5.76
N LYS A 101 -0.05 13.96 -5.27
CA LYS A 101 1.40 14.03 -5.54
C LYS A 101 2.07 12.67 -5.51
N LYS A 102 3.05 12.49 -6.40
CA LYS A 102 4.03 11.41 -6.38
C LYS A 102 5.43 11.98 -6.52
N SER A 103 6.33 11.58 -5.63
CA SER A 103 7.74 11.93 -5.69
C SER A 103 8.57 10.69 -5.42
N CYS A 104 9.50 10.37 -6.32
CA CYS A 104 10.41 9.25 -6.13
C CYS A 104 11.84 9.75 -6.23
N TYR A 105 12.69 9.33 -5.30
CA TYR A 105 14.10 9.73 -5.22
C TYR A 105 14.98 8.51 -4.96
N SER A 106 16.24 8.60 -5.40
CA SER A 106 17.25 7.62 -5.01
C SER A 106 17.68 7.87 -3.57
N THR A 107 18.00 6.81 -2.84
CA THR A 107 18.50 6.88 -1.46
C THR A 107 20.03 6.87 -1.37
N TRP A 108 20.73 7.12 -2.48
CA TRP A 108 22.20 7.18 -2.61
C TRP A 108 22.68 8.55 -3.08
#